data_AF-A0A956EJN1-F1
#
_entry.id   AF-A0A956EJN1-F1
#
_cell.length_a   1.000
_cell.length_b   1.000
_cell.length_c   1.000
_cell.angle_alpha   90.00
_cell.angle_beta   90.00
_cell.angle_gamma   90.00
#
_symmetry.space_group_name_H-M   'P 1'
#
loop_
_entity.id
_entity.type
_entity.pdbx_description
1 polymer ?
#
loop_
_entity_poly.entity_id
_entity_poly.type
_entity_poly.pdbx_seq_one_letter_code
_entity_poly.pdbx_strand_id
1 'polypeptide(L)' 'MRILHLSDLHRGGSETLKAIWGGPQSAIRKLPEAEQRFDYIVVSGDLSETARPGEYDELLEFTLTTLTPYLREPE' A
#
# COMPACT_ATOMS: atom_id res chain seq x y z
N MET A 1 -6.13 -18.05 -0.58
CA MET A 1 -6.00 -16.80 0.18
C MET A 1 -4.70 -16.11 -0.22
N ARG A 2 -4.75 -14.86 -0.68
CA ARG A 2 -3.60 -14.03 -1.08
C ARG A 2 -3.63 -12.72 -0.28
N ILE A 3 -2.49 -12.36 0.28
CA ILE A 3 -2.34 -11.18 1.13
C ILE A 3 -1.27 -10.29 0.51
N LEU A 4 -1.58 -9.01 0.31
CA LEU A 4 -0.57 -7.99 0.07
C LEU A 4 -0.17 -7.44 1.44
N HIS A 5 1.06 -7.73 1.86
CA HIS A 5 1.61 -7.24 3.11
C HIS A 5 2.67 -6.18 2.83
N LEU A 6 2.47 -5.00 3.38
CA LEU A 6 3.39 -3.87 3.33
C LEU A 6 3.81 -3.53 4.75
N SER A 7 5.07 -3.14 4.95
CA SER A 7 5.53 -2.65 6.24
C SER A 7 6.35 -1.39 6.11
N ASP A 8 6.45 -0.66 7.22
CA ASP A 8 7.44 0.41 7.43
C ASP A 8 7.43 1.45 6.31
N LEU A 9 6.27 2.08 6.12
CA LEU A 9 6.09 3.07 5.05
C LEU A 9 6.84 4.38 5.32
N HIS A 10 7.19 4.66 6.58
CA HIS A 10 7.97 5.82 7.01
C HIS A 10 7.51 7.14 6.37
N ARG A 11 6.19 7.37 6.32
CA ARG A 11 5.65 8.59 5.71
C ARG A 11 6.15 9.81 6.49
N GLY A 12 6.80 10.74 5.78
CA GLY A 12 7.53 11.87 6.38
C GLY A 12 9.05 11.77 6.21
N GLY A 13 9.55 10.60 5.79
CA GLY A 13 10.94 10.39 5.38
C GLY A 13 11.29 11.02 4.01
N SER A 14 12.51 10.75 3.54
CA SER A 14 13.05 11.33 2.29
C SER A 14 12.32 10.89 1.03
N GLU A 15 11.65 9.74 1.07
CA GLU A 15 10.92 9.18 -0.06
C GLU A 15 9.41 9.45 0.02
N THR A 16 8.78 9.58 -1.15
CA THR A 16 7.33 9.69 -1.25
C THR A 16 6.68 8.30 -1.25
N LEU A 17 5.45 8.17 -0.77
CA LEU A 17 4.70 6.91 -0.84
C LEU A 17 4.59 6.37 -2.27
N LYS A 18 4.48 7.27 -3.26
CA LYS A 18 4.48 6.90 -4.69
C LYS A 18 5.81 6.26 -5.14
N ALA A 19 6.95 6.77 -4.64
CA ALA A 19 8.25 6.20 -4.95
C ALA A 19 8.40 4.80 -4.33
N ILE A 20 8.04 4.66 -3.04
CA ILE A 20 8.04 3.38 -2.33
C ILE A 20 7.13 2.36 -3.05
N TRP A 21 5.95 2.78 -3.49
CA TRP A 21 4.97 1.93 -4.16
C TRP A 21 5.41 1.44 -5.55
N GLY A 22 6.31 2.14 -6.22
CA GLY A 22 6.72 1.81 -7.60
C GLY A 22 7.28 0.39 -7.75
N GLY A 23 8.07 -0.08 -6.77
CA GLY A 23 8.62 -1.44 -6.74
C GLY A 23 7.53 -2.50 -6.62
N PRO A 24 6.73 -2.50 -5.54
CA PRO A 24 5.60 -3.40 -5.37
C PRO A 24 4.63 -3.39 -6.55
N GLN A 25 4.27 -2.21 -7.07
CA GLN A 25 3.36 -2.09 -8.22
C GLN A 25 3.91 -2.80 -9.47
N SER A 26 5.21 -2.63 -9.75
CA SER A 26 5.87 -3.29 -10.87
C SER A 26 5.87 -4.82 -10.72
N ALA A 27 6.09 -5.31 -9.50
CA ALA A 27 6.03 -6.75 -9.21
C ALA A 27 4.62 -7.32 -9.38
N ILE A 28 3.60 -6.63 -8.86
CA ILE A 28 2.19 -7.06 -9.01
C ILE A 28 1.79 -7.13 -10.48
N ARG A 29 2.18 -6.15 -11.30
CA ARG A 29 1.86 -6.13 -12.75
C ARG A 29 2.46 -7.28 -13.55
N LYS A 30 3.46 -7.98 -13.01
CA LYS A 30 4.06 -9.17 -13.64
C LYS A 30 3.30 -10.46 -13.32
N LEU A 31 2.40 -10.43 -12.34
CA LEU A 31 1.54 -11.57 -12.01
C LEU A 31 0.43 -11.72 -13.05
N PRO A 32 -0.10 -12.95 -13.27
CA PRO A 32 -1.31 -13.14 -14.04
C PRO A 32 -2.47 -12.30 -13.49
N GLU A 33 -3.36 -11.79 -14.36
CA GLU A 33 -4.43 -10.86 -13.97
C GLU A 33 -5.31 -11.40 -12.81
N ALA A 34 -5.66 -12.68 -12.85
CA ALA A 34 -6.42 -13.36 -11.80
C ALA A 34 -5.73 -13.38 -10.42
N GLU A 35 -4.43 -13.10 -10.38
CA GLU A 35 -3.59 -13.09 -9.19
C GLU A 35 -3.21 -11.68 -8.71
N GLN A 36 -3.58 -10.64 -9.45
CA GLN A 36 -3.27 -9.25 -9.09
C GLN A 36 -4.21 -8.69 -8.01
N ARG A 37 -5.26 -9.41 -7.63
CA ARG A 37 -6.18 -9.05 -6.54
C ARG A 37 -5.90 -9.87 -5.29
N PHE A 38 -6.05 -9.24 -4.13
CA PHE A 38 -5.74 -9.81 -2.82
C PHE A 38 -6.99 -9.87 -1.95
N ASP A 39 -7.10 -10.93 -1.15
CA ASP A 39 -8.21 -11.10 -0.20
C ASP A 39 -8.05 -10.14 0.98
N TYR A 40 -6.80 -9.83 1.36
CA TYR A 40 -6.47 -8.88 2.41
C TYR A 40 -5.29 -8.00 1.99
N ILE A 41 -5.32 -6.75 2.41
CA ILE A 41 -4.16 -5.86 2.41
C ILE A 41 -3.84 -5.54 3.86
N VAL A 42 -2.62 -5.84 4.27
CA VAL A 42 -2.12 -5.57 5.62
C VAL A 42 -1.01 -4.55 5.50
N VAL A 43 -1.11 -3.44 6.23
CA VAL A 43 -0.05 -2.45 6.37
C VAL A 43 0.33 -2.41 7.84
N SER A 44 1.59 -2.71 8.17
CA SER A 44 2.04 -2.89 9.56
C SER A 44 3.38 -2.23 9.85
N GLY A 45 3.58 -1.76 11.08
CA GLY A 45 4.85 -1.12 11.46
C GLY A 45 4.96 0.30 10.89
N ASP A 46 5.72 1.13 11.58
CA ASP A 46 6.17 2.50 11.26
C ASP A 46 5.54 3.13 10.01
N LEU A 47 4.24 3.42 10.10
CA LEU A 47 3.49 4.00 8.99
C LEU A 47 3.95 5.43 8.69
N SER A 48 4.29 6.16 9.75
CA SER A 48 4.65 7.56 9.74
C SER A 48 5.97 7.73 10.50
N GLU A 49 6.78 8.68 10.05
CA GLU A 49 8.09 8.97 10.60
C GLU A 49 7.99 9.82 11.87
N THR A 50 7.07 10.79 11.91
CA THR A 50 6.99 11.78 13.01
C THR A 50 5.63 11.85 13.71
N ALA A 51 4.71 10.95 13.35
CA ALA A 51 3.33 10.88 13.85
C ALA A 51 2.54 12.19 13.69
N ARG A 52 2.82 12.97 12.64
CA ARG A 52 2.08 14.21 12.38
C ARG A 52 0.72 13.92 11.75
N PRO A 53 -0.35 14.65 12.11
CA PRO A 53 -1.68 14.45 11.52
C PRO A 53 -1.68 14.43 9.99
N GLY A 54 -0.96 15.36 9.35
CA GLY A 54 -0.88 15.40 7.88
C GLY A 54 -0.22 14.18 7.23
N GLU A 55 0.69 13.48 7.93
CA GLU A 55 1.26 12.22 7.43
C GLU A 55 0.18 11.13 7.35
N TYR A 56 -0.76 11.11 8.30
CA TYR A 56 -1.89 10.18 8.30
C TYR A 56 -2.94 10.53 7.25
N ASP A 57 -3.15 11.81 6.95
CA ASP A 57 -4.02 12.23 5.84
C ASP A 57 -3.46 11.71 4.51
N GLU A 58 -2.14 11.83 4.30
CA GLU A 58 -1.47 11.28 3.11
C GLU A 58 -1.50 9.74 3.05
N LEU A 59 -1.33 9.06 4.19
CA LEU A 59 -1.47 7.60 4.29
C LEU A 59 -2.89 7.14 3.97
N LEU A 60 -3.90 7.89 4.43
CA LEU A 60 -5.31 7.61 4.12
C LEU A 60 -5.57 7.76 2.63
N GLU A 61 -5.14 8.86 2.02
CA GLU A 61 -5.27 9.08 0.58
C GLU A 61 -4.58 7.96 -0.21
N PHE A 62 -3.34 7.61 0.15
CA PHE A 62 -2.60 6.52 -0.47
C PHE A 62 -3.35 5.18 -0.35
N THR A 63 -3.90 4.89 0.82
CA THR A 63 -4.66 3.66 1.06
C THR A 63 -5.87 3.59 0.12
N LEU A 64 -6.69 4.65 0.08
CA LEU A 64 -7.94 4.70 -0.67
C LEU A 64 -7.75 4.74 -2.19
N THR A 65 -6.69 5.38 -2.67
CA THR A 65 -6.49 5.61 -4.11
C THR A 65 -5.57 4.58 -4.74
N THR A 66 -4.68 3.99 -3.95
CA THR A 66 -3.59 3.14 -4.46
C THR A 66 -3.70 1.70 -3.99
N LEU A 67 -4.02 1.46 -2.71
CA LEU A 67 -4.03 0.11 -2.15
C LEU A 67 -5.39 -0.59 -2.35
N THR A 68 -6.50 0.03 -1.93
CA THR A 68 -7.83 -0.58 -1.99
C THR A 68 -8.26 -1.04 -3.39
N PRO A 69 -7.81 -0.44 -4.53
CA PRO A 69 -8.12 -1.00 -5.84
C PRO A 69 -7.60 -2.42 -6.02
N TYR A 70 -6.59 -2.87 -5.27
CA TYR A 70 -6.05 -4.23 -5.35
C TYR A 70 -6.81 -5.24 -4.45
N LEU A 71 -7.79 -4.80 -3.66
CA LEU A 71 -8.67 -5.72 -2.95
C LEU A 71 -9.54 -6.47 -3.95
N ARG A 72 -9.75 -7.76 -3.68
CA ARG A 72 -10.74 -8.56 -4.38
C ARG A 72 -12.14 -8.08 -3.97
N GLU A 73 -13.07 -8.02 -4.93
CA GLU A 73 -14.46 -7.74 -4.62
C GLU A 73 -15.05 -8.89 -3.78
N PRO A 74 -15.89 -8.60 -2.78
CA PRO A 74 -16.60 -9.65 -2.06
C PRO A 74 -17.52 -10.40 -3.03
N GLU A 75 -17.53 -11.74 -2.90
CA GLU A 75 -18.47 -12.62 -3.63
C GLU A 75 -19.91 -12.43 -3.18
#